data_AF-A0A9E3AZC9-F1
#
_entry.id   AF-A0A9E3AZC9-F1
#
_cell.length_a   1.000
_cell.length_b   1.000
_cell.length_c   1.000
_cell.angle_alpha   90.00
_cell.angle_beta   90.00
_cell.angle_gamma   90.00
#
_symmetry.space_group_name_H-M   'P 1'
#
loop_
_entity.id
_entity.type
_entity.pdbx_description
1 polymer ?
#
loop_
_entity_poly.entity_id
_entity_poly.type
_entity_poly.pdbx_seq_one_letter_code
_entity_poly.pdbx_strand_id
1 'polypeptide(L)'
;ALASYEKDFYAGRPAITQHMSGKGRAIYVTTRLEKTLVDALLGKLLDELKIAAPLQVPAGVEVTRREGSGQSYLFVLNYNDGAVQIQLPGAMDELLSGGGRVTKLELPGKGVVLLRGCE
;
A
#
# COMPACT_ATOMS: atom_id res chain seq x y z
N ALA A 1 -6.66 -9.88 -24.37
CA ALA A 1 -5.45 -9.20 -23.86
C ALA A 1 -5.88 -7.98 -23.06
N LEU A 2 -5.11 -7.55 -22.06
CA LEU A 2 -5.38 -6.34 -21.28
C LEU A 2 -4.68 -5.10 -21.88
N ALA A 3 -3.52 -5.29 -22.50
CA ALA A 3 -2.79 -4.26 -23.22
C ALA A 3 -1.97 -4.89 -24.37
N SER A 4 -1.61 -4.07 -25.35
CA SER A 4 -0.80 -4.47 -26.52
C SER A 4 0.37 -3.51 -26.71
N TYR A 5 1.43 -3.98 -27.37
CA TYR A 5 2.56 -3.13 -27.75
C TYR A 5 2.14 -2.12 -28.82
N GLU A 6 2.63 -0.88 -28.69
CA GLU A 6 2.30 0.19 -29.64
C GLU A 6 3.25 0.28 -30.83
N LYS A 7 4.49 -0.22 -30.69
CA LYS A 7 5.59 -0.03 -31.65
C LYS A 7 6.40 -1.31 -31.88
N ASP A 8 7.34 -1.23 -32.83
CA ASP A 8 8.23 -2.29 -33.30
C ASP A 8 7.55 -3.47 -34.00
N PHE A 9 8.31 -4.51 -34.33
CA PHE A 9 7.84 -5.68 -35.11
C PHE A 9 6.73 -6.49 -34.42
N TYR A 10 6.52 -6.26 -33.12
CA TYR A 10 5.46 -6.86 -32.31
C TYR A 10 4.33 -5.86 -31.98
N ALA A 11 4.26 -4.70 -32.66
CA ALA A 11 3.13 -3.79 -32.54
C ALA A 11 1.79 -4.53 -32.73
N GLY A 12 0.83 -4.22 -31.87
CA GLY A 12 -0.48 -4.89 -31.80
C GLY A 12 -0.46 -6.26 -31.09
N ARG A 13 0.70 -6.87 -30.83
CA ARG A 13 0.80 -8.12 -30.06
C ARG A 13 0.52 -7.85 -28.57
N PRO A 14 -0.02 -8.83 -27.82
CA PRO A 14 -0.30 -8.66 -26.40
C PRO A 14 0.96 -8.36 -25.58
N ALA A 15 0.91 -7.30 -24.76
CA ALA A 15 1.94 -6.93 -23.79
C ALA A 15 1.56 -7.30 -22.35
N ILE A 16 0.25 -7.28 -22.05
CA ILE A 16 -0.31 -7.76 -20.79
C ILE A 16 -1.48 -8.68 -21.09
N THR A 17 -1.45 -9.89 -20.55
CA THR A 17 -2.50 -10.90 -20.72
C THR A 17 -3.08 -11.30 -19.37
N GLN A 18 -4.33 -11.76 -19.39
CA GLN A 18 -5.01 -12.35 -18.25
C GLN A 18 -5.58 -13.71 -18.68
N HIS A 19 -5.40 -14.72 -17.84
CA HIS A 19 -5.98 -16.03 -18.02
C HIS A 19 -6.74 -16.44 -16.76
N MET A 20 -8.01 -16.83 -16.92
CA MET A 20 -8.81 -17.39 -15.82
C MET A 20 -8.46 -18.87 -15.67
N SER A 21 -8.14 -19.30 -14.45
CA SER A 21 -7.85 -20.70 -14.14
C SER A 21 -8.45 -21.09 -12.80
N GLY A 22 -9.35 -22.07 -12.82
CA GLY A 22 -10.16 -22.43 -11.65
C GLY A 22 -10.92 -21.24 -11.08
N LYS A 23 -10.73 -20.98 -9.78
CA LYS A 23 -11.35 -19.84 -9.07
C LYS A 23 -10.53 -18.55 -9.13
N GLY A 24 -9.39 -18.55 -9.81
CA GLY A 24 -8.46 -17.43 -9.84
C GLY A 24 -8.12 -16.97 -11.25
N ARG A 25 -7.14 -16.07 -11.33
CA ARG A 25 -6.58 -15.60 -12.59
C ARG A 25 -5.07 -15.43 -12.48
N ALA A 26 -4.38 -15.62 -13.60
CA ALA A 26 -2.98 -15.26 -13.77
C ALA A 26 -2.89 -14.05 -14.71
N ILE A 27 -2.07 -13.06 -14.35
CA ILE A 27 -1.75 -11.91 -15.20
C ILE A 27 -0.27 -12.00 -15.58
N TYR A 28 0.00 -11.96 -16.87
CA TYR A 28 1.36 -12.02 -17.40
C TYR A 28 1.72 -10.67 -18.03
N VAL A 29 2.87 -10.13 -17.62
CA VAL A 29 3.40 -8.84 -18.06
C VAL A 29 4.72 -9.10 -18.77
N THR A 30 4.79 -8.83 -20.08
CA THR A 30 5.94 -9.20 -20.92
C THR A 30 6.95 -8.07 -21.14
N THR A 31 6.80 -6.98 -20.39
CA THR A 31 7.64 -5.80 -20.52
C THR A 31 7.86 -5.13 -19.18
N ARG A 32 8.88 -4.29 -19.10
CA ARG A 32 9.07 -3.42 -17.94
C ARG A 32 8.01 -2.33 -17.98
N LEU A 33 7.20 -2.24 -16.94
CA LEU A 33 6.18 -1.20 -16.81
C LEU A 33 6.80 0.06 -16.20
N GLU A 34 6.40 1.22 -16.72
CA GLU A 34 6.60 2.48 -16.02
C GLU A 34 5.73 2.54 -14.76
N LYS A 35 6.13 3.37 -13.79
CA LYS A 35 5.46 3.47 -12.49
C LYS A 35 3.95 3.72 -12.63
N THR A 36 3.54 4.62 -13.52
CA THR A 36 2.13 4.97 -13.76
C THR A 36 1.29 3.75 -14.18
N LEU A 37 1.85 2.87 -14.99
CA LEU A 37 1.17 1.66 -15.45
C LEU A 37 1.15 0.57 -14.37
N VAL A 38 2.19 0.48 -13.55
CA VAL A 38 2.18 -0.36 -12.34
C VAL A 38 1.08 0.10 -11.39
N ASP A 39 1.02 1.40 -11.09
CA ASP A 39 0.03 1.98 -10.18
C ASP A 39 -1.40 1.74 -10.71
N ALA A 40 -1.64 1.92 -12.01
CA ALA A 40 -2.94 1.67 -12.63
C ALA A 40 -3.34 0.19 -12.61
N LEU A 41 -2.41 -0.71 -12.94
CA LEU A 41 -2.68 -2.16 -12.94
C LEU A 41 -2.94 -2.66 -11.53
N LEU A 42 -2.04 -2.37 -10.58
CA LEU A 42 -2.18 -2.82 -9.20
C LEU A 42 -3.37 -2.15 -8.50
N GLY A 43 -3.61 -0.85 -8.73
CA GLY A 43 -4.76 -0.14 -8.17
C GLY A 43 -6.08 -0.81 -8.55
N LYS A 44 -6.28 -1.08 -9.85
CA LYS A 44 -7.46 -1.82 -10.34
C LYS A 44 -7.61 -3.20 -9.68
N LEU A 45 -6.50 -3.93 -9.51
CA LEU A 45 -6.54 -5.26 -8.88
C LEU A 45 -6.88 -5.18 -7.39
N LEU A 46 -6.32 -4.22 -6.66
CA LEU A 46 -6.61 -3.99 -5.25
C LEU A 46 -8.09 -3.65 -5.03
N ASP A 47 -8.65 -2.78 -5.87
CA ASP A 47 -10.08 -2.43 -5.83
C ASP A 47 -10.98 -3.64 -6.11
N GLU A 48 -10.70 -4.39 -7.19
CA GLU A 48 -11.46 -5.59 -7.54
C GLU A 48 -11.41 -6.67 -6.45
N LEU A 49 -10.26 -6.81 -5.78
CA LEU A 49 -10.05 -7.77 -4.70
C LEU A 49 -10.45 -7.23 -3.32
N LYS A 50 -10.87 -5.97 -3.24
CA LYS A 50 -11.20 -5.27 -1.98
C LYS A 50 -10.06 -5.32 -0.96
N ILE A 51 -8.83 -5.23 -1.42
CA ILE A 51 -7.62 -5.19 -0.58
C ILE A 51 -7.32 -3.72 -0.28
N ALA A 52 -7.32 -3.36 0.99
CA ALA A 52 -7.04 -2.00 1.44
C ALA A 52 -5.74 -1.91 2.24
N ALA A 53 -5.08 -0.75 2.20
CA ALA A 53 -3.98 -0.43 3.08
C ALA A 53 -4.44 -0.42 4.55
N PRO A 54 -3.58 -0.79 5.51
CA PRO A 54 -3.94 -0.81 6.93
C PRO A 54 -4.23 0.60 7.51
N LEU A 55 -3.66 1.64 6.91
CA LEU A 55 -3.90 3.04 7.24
C LEU A 55 -3.63 3.89 6.00
N GLN A 56 -4.50 4.86 5.72
CA GLN A 56 -4.27 5.83 4.64
C GLN A 56 -3.29 6.91 5.12
N VAL A 57 -2.23 7.14 4.35
CA VAL A 57 -1.15 8.06 4.72
C VAL A 57 -0.68 8.89 3.53
N PRO A 58 -0.06 10.07 3.77
CA PRO A 58 0.57 10.86 2.72
C PRO A 58 1.71 10.11 2.02
N ALA A 59 2.08 10.56 0.82
CA ALA A 59 3.24 10.05 0.10
C ALA A 59 4.53 10.16 0.95
N GLY A 60 5.42 9.16 0.81
CA GLY A 60 6.65 9.08 1.59
C GLY A 60 6.47 8.53 3.02
N VAL A 61 5.24 8.19 3.43
CA VAL A 61 4.98 7.46 4.68
C VAL A 61 4.70 5.99 4.37
N GLU A 62 5.41 5.09 5.04
CA GLU A 62 5.14 3.65 4.99
C GLU A 62 4.30 3.23 6.21
N VAL A 63 3.34 2.33 5.98
CA VAL A 63 2.62 1.64 7.06
C VAL A 63 2.67 0.15 6.86
N THR A 64 3.19 -0.55 7.85
CA THR A 64 3.22 -2.02 7.89
C THR A 64 2.47 -2.54 9.11
N ARG A 65 1.59 -3.53 8.93
CA ARG A 65 0.87 -4.21 10.01
C ARG A 65 1.58 -5.51 10.39
N ARG A 66 1.79 -5.74 11.68
CA ARG A 66 2.26 -7.01 12.23
C ARG A 66 1.27 -7.53 13.26
N GLU A 67 0.93 -8.80 13.14
CA GLU A 67 -0.02 -9.48 14.03
C GLU A 67 0.65 -10.67 14.70
N GLY A 68 0.38 -10.85 15.99
CA GLY A 68 0.92 -11.96 16.78
C GLY A 68 0.44 -11.93 18.23
N SER A 69 0.33 -13.10 18.85
CA SER A 69 -0.11 -13.24 20.25
C SER A 69 -1.42 -12.54 20.58
N GLY A 70 -2.37 -12.53 19.64
CA GLY A 70 -3.68 -11.86 19.80
C GLY A 70 -3.59 -10.32 19.80
N GLN A 71 -2.53 -9.75 19.25
CA GLN A 71 -2.31 -8.31 19.18
C GLN A 71 -1.96 -7.89 17.75
N SER A 72 -2.34 -6.66 17.38
CA SER A 72 -2.05 -6.07 16.08
C SER A 72 -1.36 -4.72 16.25
N TYR A 73 -0.25 -4.54 15.54
CA TYR A 73 0.59 -3.36 15.60
C TYR A 73 0.75 -2.71 14.22
N LEU A 74 0.70 -1.39 14.17
CA LEU A 74 1.02 -0.59 12.98
C LEU A 74 2.37 0.11 13.18
N PHE A 75 3.30 -0.14 12.27
CA PHE A 75 4.57 0.57 12.17
C PHE A 75 4.37 1.67 11.13
N VAL A 76 4.47 2.93 11.55
CA VAL A 76 4.31 4.09 10.67
C VAL A 76 5.64 4.82 10.60
N LEU A 77 6.26 4.84 9.42
CA LEU A 77 7.58 5.40 9.18
C LEU A 77 7.47 6.55 8.18
N ASN A 78 7.96 7.74 8.56
CA ASN A 78 8.01 8.90 7.67
C ASN A 78 9.37 8.99 6.98
N TYR A 79 9.46 8.60 5.71
CA TYR A 79 10.68 8.75 4.92
C TYR A 79 10.90 10.17 4.39
N ASN A 80 9.95 11.08 4.56
CA ASN A 80 10.15 12.48 4.20
C ASN A 80 11.14 13.17 5.14
N ASP A 81 11.71 14.29 4.70
CA ASP A 81 12.56 15.15 5.53
C ASP A 81 11.72 16.08 6.43
N GLY A 82 10.47 16.35 6.03
CA GLY A 82 9.52 17.19 6.76
C GLY A 82 8.53 16.39 7.61
N ALA A 83 7.90 17.07 8.56
CA ALA A 83 6.83 16.51 9.37
C ALA A 83 5.56 16.26 8.54
N VAL A 84 4.82 15.22 8.90
CA VAL A 84 3.52 14.85 8.29
C VAL A 84 2.46 14.71 9.38
N GLN A 85 1.21 15.01 9.01
CA GLN A 85 0.05 14.79 9.86
C GLN A 85 -0.76 13.62 9.33
N ILE A 86 -1.16 12.71 10.22
CA ILE A 86 -1.92 11.51 9.88
C ILE A 86 -3.12 11.40 10.81
N GLN A 87 -4.34 11.37 10.25
CA GLN A 87 -5.56 11.14 11.00
C GLN A 87 -5.76 9.62 11.16
N LEU A 88 -5.94 9.16 12.41
CA LEU A 88 -6.21 7.75 12.68
C LEU A 88 -7.72 7.47 12.56
N PRO A 89 -8.12 6.28 12.11
CA PRO A 89 -9.53 5.89 12.00
C PRO A 89 -10.21 5.73 13.37
N GLY A 90 -9.42 5.62 14.44
CA GLY A 90 -9.88 5.51 15.81
C GLY A 90 -8.73 5.77 16.79
N ALA A 91 -9.04 5.81 18.07
CA ALA A 91 -8.05 6.06 19.12
C ALA A 91 -7.16 4.82 19.34
N MET A 92 -5.86 4.97 19.15
CA MET A 92 -4.84 3.90 19.26
C MET A 92 -3.80 4.24 20.32
N ASP A 93 -3.16 3.24 20.92
CA ASP A 93 -2.06 3.44 21.86
C ASP A 93 -0.75 3.70 21.10
N GLU A 94 0.01 4.72 21.51
CA GLU A 94 1.34 5.02 20.99
C GLU A 94 2.42 4.38 21.88
N LEU A 95 3.27 3.53 21.33
CA LEU A 95 4.09 2.64 22.15
C LEU A 95 5.56 3.05 22.30
N LEU A 96 6.09 3.99 21.50
CA LEU A 96 7.52 4.33 21.51
C LEU A 96 7.83 5.52 22.41
N SER A 97 7.04 6.59 22.35
CA SER A 97 7.27 7.80 23.14
C SER A 97 6.64 7.76 24.53
N GLY A 98 6.04 6.62 24.90
CA GLY A 98 5.21 6.49 26.10
C GLY A 98 3.90 7.26 25.98
N GLY A 99 3.53 7.63 24.75
CA GLY A 99 2.33 8.40 24.45
C GLY A 99 1.09 7.60 24.83
N GLY A 100 0.14 8.28 25.47
CA GLY A 100 -1.16 7.69 25.73
C GLY A 100 -1.93 7.43 24.44
N ARG A 101 -3.23 7.31 24.58
CA ARG A 101 -4.12 7.07 23.44
C ARG A 101 -4.17 8.31 22.53
N VAL A 102 -3.94 8.11 21.25
CA VAL A 102 -3.91 9.16 20.21
C VAL A 102 -4.93 8.90 19.11
N THR A 103 -5.47 9.97 18.54
CA THR A 103 -6.36 9.93 17.36
C THR A 103 -5.74 10.58 16.13
N LYS A 104 -4.61 11.26 16.30
CA LYS A 104 -3.85 11.92 15.24
C LYS A 104 -2.37 11.77 15.54
N LEU A 105 -1.56 11.71 14.49
CA LEU A 105 -0.10 11.73 14.57
C LEU A 105 0.44 13.01 13.96
N GLU A 106 1.42 13.59 14.63
CA GLU A 106 2.36 14.53 14.04
C GLU A 106 3.72 13.84 14.03
N LEU A 107 4.11 13.33 12.87
CA LEU A 107 5.30 12.49 12.73
C LEU A 107 6.41 13.33 12.08
N PRO A 108 7.50 13.67 12.80
CA PRO A 108 8.60 14.45 12.24
C PRO A 108 9.26 13.73 11.06
N GLY A 109 10.07 14.45 10.29
CA GLY A 109 10.89 13.85 9.23
C GLY A 109 11.78 12.73 9.78
N LYS A 110 11.86 11.62 9.04
CA LYS A 110 12.54 10.37 9.48
C LYS A 110 11.98 9.77 10.79
N GLY A 111 10.84 10.27 11.27
CA GLY A 111 10.19 9.79 12.48
C GLY A 111 9.55 8.41 12.29
N VAL A 112 9.45 7.68 13.40
CA VAL A 112 8.82 6.37 13.46
C VAL A 112 7.86 6.35 14.65
N VAL A 113 6.68 5.76 14.46
CA VAL A 113 5.74 5.48 15.55
C VAL A 113 5.22 4.05 15.47
N LEU A 114 5.03 3.44 16.63
CA LEU A 114 4.40 2.14 16.78
C LEU A 114 3.03 2.33 17.42
N LEU A 115 1.97 1.92 16.72
CA LEU A 115 0.61 1.98 17.21
C LEU A 115 0.05 0.60 17.51
N ARG A 116 -0.80 0.52 18.53
CA ARG A 116 -1.64 -0.65 18.80
C ARG A 116 -3.11 -0.22 18.82
N GLY A 117 -3.94 -0.90 18.04
CA GLY A 117 -5.38 -0.68 18.07
C GLY A 117 -6.01 -1.20 19.36
N CYS A 118 -7.13 -0.62 19.78
CA CYS A 118 -8.09 -1.35 20.61
C CYS A 118 -9.06 -2.06 19.66
N GLU A 119 -9.32 -3.34 19.90
CA GLU A 119 -10.47 -4.04 19.29
C GLU A 119 -11.79 -3.31 19.59
#